data_AF-A0A6V6YPF0-F1
#
_entry.id   AF-A0A6V6YPF0-F1
#
_cell.length_a   1.000
_cell.length_b   1.000
_cell.length_c   1.000
_cell.angle_alpha   90.00
_cell.angle_beta   90.00
_cell.angle_gamma   90.00
#
_symmetry.space_group_name_H-M   'P 1'
#
loop_
_entity.id
_entity.type
_entity.pdbx_description
1 polymer ?
#
loop_
_entity_poly.entity_id
_entity_poly.type
_entity_poly.pdbx_seq_one_letter_code
_entity_poly.pdbx_strand_id
1 'polypeptide(L)'
;MIEWNDAKGNYLGAAGFIIAIIIIIFFSRKDDSKSEENIKSFKGEAIGLATRFKYGRKVTYLQYYFYLDKKIISKISVDKYDPTLLNKFYKVKYDLNKPEENDLVLEAELQPDSITLVKAGFAKKKYYFYDAGVTCKYIQKSKWK
;
A
#
# COMPACT_ATOMS: atom_id res chain seq x y z
N MET A 1 -50.86 -34.47 38.82
CA MET A 1 -50.76 -34.23 37.37
C MET A 1 -50.09 -32.87 37.24
N ILE A 2 -48.81 -32.83 36.88
CA ILE A 2 -48.02 -31.58 36.83
C ILE A 2 -48.11 -31.06 35.40
N GLU A 3 -48.93 -30.03 35.17
CA GLU A 3 -48.94 -29.28 33.91
C GLU A 3 -47.58 -28.60 33.76
N TRP A 4 -46.78 -29.11 32.83
CA TRP A 4 -45.60 -28.40 32.36
C TRP A 4 -46.08 -27.17 31.62
N ASN A 5 -45.77 -26.01 32.19
CA ASN A 5 -46.21 -24.72 31.72
C ASN A 5 -45.51 -24.42 30.37
N ASP A 6 -46.15 -24.78 29.24
CA ASP A 6 -45.62 -24.66 27.86
C ASP A 6 -45.09 -23.25 27.54
N ALA A 7 -45.58 -22.23 28.24
CA ALA A 7 -45.08 -20.87 28.16
C ALA A 7 -43.57 -20.78 28.46
N LYS A 8 -43.06 -21.48 29.50
CA LYS A 8 -41.63 -21.45 29.88
C LYS A 8 -40.72 -22.04 28.80
N GLY A 9 -41.17 -23.09 28.11
CA GLY A 9 -40.44 -23.70 27.00
C GLY A 9 -40.28 -22.75 25.81
N ASN A 10 -41.34 -22.00 25.50
CA ASN A 10 -41.33 -21.00 24.43
C ASN A 10 -40.43 -19.80 24.75
N TYR A 11 -40.38 -19.33 26.01
CA TYR A 11 -39.45 -18.27 26.41
C TYR A 11 -37.99 -18.73 26.41
N LEU A 12 -37.72 -19.98 26.81
CA LEU A 12 -36.37 -20.57 26.75
C LEU A 12 -35.91 -20.77 25.30
N GLY A 13 -36.79 -21.23 24.41
CA GLY A 13 -36.53 -21.35 22.98
C GLY A 13 -36.29 -19.98 22.32
N ALA A 14 -37.12 -18.98 22.64
CA ALA A 14 -36.96 -17.62 22.13
C ALA A 14 -35.68 -16.96 22.64
N ALA A 15 -35.33 -17.14 23.91
CA ALA A 15 -34.07 -16.64 24.47
C ALA A 15 -32.85 -17.30 23.79
N GLY A 16 -32.90 -18.61 23.55
CA GLY A 16 -31.86 -19.32 22.80
C GLY A 16 -31.70 -18.81 21.36
N PHE A 17 -32.81 -18.49 20.69
CA PHE A 17 -32.81 -17.94 19.33
C PHE A 17 -32.20 -16.53 19.28
N ILE A 18 -32.51 -15.67 20.25
CA ILE A 18 -31.92 -14.33 20.36
C ILE A 18 -30.40 -14.41 20.61
N ILE A 19 -29.95 -15.31 21.48
CA ILE A 19 -28.52 -15.53 21.73
C ILE A 19 -27.81 -16.02 20.47
N ALA A 20 -28.42 -16.93 19.71
CA ALA A 20 -27.87 -17.41 18.44
C ALA A 20 -27.72 -16.28 17.40
N ILE A 21 -28.70 -15.37 17.29
CA ILE A 21 -28.62 -14.19 16.42
C ILE A 21 -27.47 -13.26 16.84
N ILE A 22 -27.31 -13.00 18.15
CA ILE A 22 -26.23 -12.15 18.67
C ILE A 22 -24.86 -12.77 18.36
N ILE A 23 -24.72 -14.09 18.52
CA ILE A 23 -23.48 -14.83 18.20
C ILE A 23 -23.19 -14.74 16.70
N ILE A 24 -24.19 -14.96 15.82
CA ILE A 24 -24.01 -14.84 14.37
C ILE A 24 -23.59 -13.42 13.99
N ILE A 25 -24.23 -12.37 14.52
CA ILE A 25 -23.85 -10.97 14.26
C ILE A 25 -22.42 -10.70 14.76
N PHE A 26 -22.03 -11.24 15.92
CA PHE A 26 -20.69 -11.06 16.49
C PHE A 26 -19.60 -11.77 15.67
N PHE A 27 -19.88 -12.96 15.13
CA PHE A 27 -18.95 -13.69 14.26
C PHE A 27 -18.94 -13.13 12.82
N SER A 28 -20.08 -12.71 12.27
CA SER A 28 -20.16 -12.07 10.95
C SER A 28 -19.43 -10.72 10.92
N ARG A 29 -19.43 -9.96 12.03
CA ARG A 29 -18.61 -8.74 12.15
C ARG A 29 -17.10 -9.00 12.22
N LYS A 30 -16.67 -10.24 12.46
CA LYS A 30 -15.25 -10.59 12.61
C LYS A 30 -14.57 -10.94 11.28
N ASP A 31 -15.33 -11.24 10.23
CA ASP A 31 -14.78 -11.60 8.92
C ASP A 31 -14.73 -10.46 7.89
N ASP A 32 -15.44 -9.35 8.10
CA ASP A 32 -15.41 -8.18 7.21
C ASP A 32 -14.31 -7.15 7.56
N SER A 33 -13.45 -7.43 8.54
CA SER A 33 -12.35 -6.52 8.94
C SER A 33 -10.98 -6.96 8.45
N LYS A 34 -10.92 -7.60 7.27
CA LYS A 34 -9.64 -7.80 6.56
C LYS A 34 -9.23 -6.62 5.67
N SER A 35 -9.99 -5.53 5.64
CA SER A 35 -9.70 -4.37 4.77
C SER A 35 -9.58 -3.02 5.48
N GLU A 36 -9.79 -2.90 6.78
CA GLU A 36 -9.60 -1.62 7.46
C GLU A 36 -8.86 -1.80 8.79
N GLU A 37 -7.91 -0.89 9.01
CA GLU A 37 -7.37 -0.55 10.33
C GLU A 37 -6.21 -1.37 10.90
N ASN A 38 -5.13 -1.50 10.11
CA ASN A 38 -3.89 -0.95 10.66
C ASN A 38 -3.97 0.55 10.42
N ILE A 39 -4.50 1.34 11.37
CA ILE A 39 -4.10 2.75 11.46
C ILE A 39 -2.60 2.69 11.75
N LYS A 40 -1.80 2.53 10.68
CA LYS A 40 -0.40 2.85 10.72
C LYS A 40 -0.39 4.31 11.13
N SER A 41 0.03 4.59 12.35
CA SER A 41 0.24 5.96 12.82
C SER A 41 1.42 6.50 12.04
N PHE A 42 1.21 6.87 10.79
CA PHE A 42 2.25 7.46 9.96
C PHE A 42 2.60 8.81 10.56
N LYS A 43 3.87 8.99 10.91
CA LYS A 43 4.38 10.20 11.57
C LYS A 43 5.10 11.13 10.61
N GLY A 44 5.22 10.74 9.35
CA GLY A 44 5.88 11.55 8.33
C GLY A 44 5.44 11.21 6.92
N GLU A 45 5.75 12.14 6.01
CA GLU A 45 5.47 12.06 4.59
C GLU A 45 6.77 12.27 3.80
N ALA A 46 6.92 11.56 2.68
CA ALA A 46 8.05 11.67 1.78
C ALA A 46 7.61 11.51 0.32
N ILE A 47 8.53 11.76 -0.60
CA ILE A 47 8.35 11.51 -2.03
C ILE A 47 9.06 10.20 -2.38
N GLY A 48 8.32 9.24 -2.92
CA GLY A 48 8.84 7.97 -3.39
C GLY A 48 8.86 7.88 -4.91
N LEU A 49 9.91 7.27 -5.47
CA LEU A 49 9.99 6.96 -6.90
C LEU A 49 9.70 5.47 -7.12
N ALA A 50 8.66 5.18 -7.89
CA ALA A 50 8.35 3.83 -8.35
C ALA A 50 9.31 3.39 -9.46
N THR A 51 9.92 2.21 -9.33
CA THR A 51 11.07 1.81 -10.18
C THR A 51 10.87 0.56 -11.02
N ARG A 52 10.29 -0.48 -10.44
CA ARG A 52 10.15 -1.77 -11.13
C ARG A 52 9.08 -2.63 -10.48
N PHE A 53 8.51 -3.52 -11.27
CA PHE A 53 7.71 -4.61 -10.75
C PHE A 53 8.57 -5.81 -10.39
N LYS A 54 8.15 -6.55 -9.36
CA LYS A 54 8.68 -7.85 -8.99
C LYS A 54 7.52 -8.84 -8.91
N TYR A 55 7.67 -9.97 -9.58
CA TYR A 55 6.68 -11.03 -9.56
C TYR A 55 7.00 -11.99 -8.42
N GLY A 56 6.08 -12.11 -7.46
CA GLY A 56 6.04 -13.21 -6.51
C GLY A 56 5.15 -14.34 -7.04
N ARG A 57 4.99 -15.41 -6.25
CA ARG A 57 4.23 -16.60 -6.67
C ARG A 57 2.79 -16.31 -7.12
N LYS A 58 2.09 -15.43 -6.40
CA LYS A 58 0.67 -15.09 -6.64
C LYS A 58 0.37 -13.59 -6.54
N VAL A 59 1.40 -12.78 -6.36
CA VAL A 59 1.28 -11.35 -6.06
C VAL A 59 2.33 -10.59 -6.87
N THR A 60 1.89 -9.52 -7.52
CA THR A 60 2.79 -8.58 -8.19
C THR A 60 3.12 -7.47 -7.21
N TYR A 61 4.40 -7.14 -7.08
CA TYR A 61 4.86 -6.08 -6.19
C TYR A 61 5.40 -4.92 -7.00
N LEU A 62 4.97 -3.69 -6.68
CA LEU A 62 5.63 -2.50 -7.17
C LEU A 62 6.74 -2.11 -6.18
N GLN A 63 7.99 -2.12 -6.66
CA GLN A 63 9.14 -1.68 -5.89
C GLN A 63 9.39 -0.19 -6.10
N TYR A 64 9.55 0.54 -4.99
CA TYR A 64 9.85 1.96 -4.98
C TYR A 64 10.98 2.26 -3.98
N TYR A 65 11.49 3.49 -4.00
CA TYR A 65 12.38 3.98 -2.95
C TYR A 65 12.12 5.45 -2.65
N PHE A 66 12.50 5.86 -1.45
CA PHE A 66 12.48 7.24 -0.96
C PHE A 66 13.70 7.47 -0.07
N TYR A 67 13.91 8.71 0.40
CA TYR A 67 15.03 9.06 1.26
C TYR A 67 14.54 9.58 2.62
N LEU A 68 15.14 9.06 3.69
CA LEU A 68 15.09 9.57 5.06
C LEU A 68 16.49 9.45 5.64
N ASP A 69 17.32 10.46 5.45
CA ASP A 69 18.79 10.49 5.65
C ASP A 69 19.59 9.46 4.82
N LYS A 70 19.01 8.28 4.58
CA LYS A 70 19.47 7.18 3.75
C LYS A 70 18.37 6.77 2.77
N LYS A 71 18.78 6.05 1.73
CA LYS A 71 17.86 5.45 0.76
C LYS A 71 17.10 4.29 1.40
N ILE A 72 15.78 4.30 1.32
CA ILE A 72 14.91 3.23 1.80
C ILE A 72 14.21 2.61 0.60
N ILE A 73 14.35 1.30 0.44
CA ILE A 73 13.70 0.52 -0.63
C ILE A 73 12.52 -0.23 -0.03
N SER A 74 11.35 -0.10 -0.64
CA SER A 74 10.14 -0.78 -0.19
C SER A 74 9.34 -1.34 -1.36
N LYS A 75 8.29 -2.09 -1.03
CA LYS A 75 7.38 -2.74 -1.97
C LYS A 75 5.95 -2.63 -1.48
N ILE A 76 5.02 -2.38 -2.40
CA ILE A 76 3.58 -2.56 -2.16
C ILE A 76 3.07 -3.69 -3.05
N SER A 77 2.04 -4.39 -2.57
CA SER A 77 1.28 -5.32 -3.41
C SER A 77 0.42 -4.53 -4.38
N VAL A 78 0.36 -4.96 -5.64
CA VAL A 78 -0.56 -4.45 -6.64
C VAL A 78 -1.31 -5.61 -7.29
N ASP A 79 -2.56 -5.36 -7.69
CA ASP A 79 -3.41 -6.41 -8.25
C ASP A 79 -2.88 -6.92 -9.60
N LYS A 80 -2.38 -6.00 -10.43
CA LYS A 80 -1.92 -6.30 -11.80
C LYS A 80 -0.67 -5.49 -12.14
N TYR A 81 0.08 -5.99 -13.11
CA TYR A 81 1.14 -5.22 -13.73
C TYR A 81 0.54 -4.03 -14.49
N ASP A 82 0.94 -2.83 -14.10
CA ASP A 82 0.58 -1.60 -14.80
C ASP A 82 1.86 -0.78 -15.09
N PRO A 83 2.35 -0.77 -16.34
CA PRO A 83 3.57 -0.07 -16.70
C PRO A 83 3.46 1.45 -16.48
N THR A 84 2.25 2.01 -16.42
CA THR A 84 2.06 3.44 -16.21
C THR A 84 2.49 3.90 -14.84
N LEU A 85 2.63 2.99 -13.86
CA LEU A 85 3.08 3.32 -12.51
C LEU A 85 4.60 3.55 -12.42
N LEU A 86 5.37 3.12 -13.42
CA LEU A 86 6.84 3.18 -13.38
C LEU A 86 7.39 4.58 -13.65
N ASN A 87 8.52 4.90 -13.00
CA ASN A 87 9.23 6.17 -13.13
C ASN A 87 8.39 7.40 -12.74
N LYS A 88 7.38 7.21 -11.91
CA LYS A 88 6.53 8.26 -11.35
C LYS A 88 6.79 8.47 -9.87
N PHE A 89 6.54 9.69 -9.42
CA PHE A 89 6.64 10.06 -8.02
C PHE A 89 5.28 9.92 -7.34
N TYR A 90 5.28 9.44 -6.11
CA TYR A 90 4.09 9.29 -5.29
C TYR A 90 4.37 9.73 -3.88
N LYS A 91 3.29 10.01 -3.15
CA LYS A 91 3.36 10.25 -1.71
C LYS A 91 3.65 8.95 -0.97
N VAL A 92 4.64 8.99 -0.10
CA VAL A 92 4.97 7.92 0.84
C VAL A 92 4.58 8.35 2.24
N LYS A 93 3.85 7.51 2.96
CA LYS A 93 3.58 7.68 4.39
C LYS A 93 4.44 6.69 5.17
N TYR A 94 5.09 7.12 6.24
CA TYR A 94 5.97 6.27 7.04
C TYR A 94 5.91 6.59 8.54
N ASP A 95 6.31 5.63 9.38
CA ASP A 95 6.60 5.85 10.79
C ASP A 95 8.10 6.15 10.97
N LEU A 96 8.44 7.24 11.67
CA LEU A 96 9.83 7.62 11.95
C LEU A 96 10.59 6.54 12.73
N ASN A 97 9.91 5.80 13.60
CA ASN A 97 10.52 4.76 14.42
C ASN A 97 10.68 3.44 13.67
N LYS A 98 9.83 3.24 12.66
CA LYS A 98 9.79 2.02 11.83
C LYS A 98 9.56 2.39 10.37
N PRO A 99 10.55 3.01 9.72
CA PRO A 99 10.37 3.50 8.36
C PRO A 99 10.26 2.37 7.33
N GLU A 100 10.47 1.12 7.74
CA GLU A 100 10.21 -0.09 6.96
C GLU A 100 8.72 -0.44 6.87
N GLU A 101 7.89 -0.03 7.85
CA GLU A 101 6.43 -0.19 7.85
C GLU A 101 5.73 0.95 7.07
N ASN A 102 6.36 1.41 5.99
CA ASN A 102 5.86 2.48 5.13
C ASN A 102 4.72 2.04 4.21
N ASP A 103 4.16 3.01 3.49
CA ASP A 103 3.14 2.80 2.48
C ASP A 103 3.24 3.82 1.34
N LEU A 104 2.90 3.40 0.13
CA LEU A 104 2.92 4.22 -1.08
C LEU A 104 1.49 4.47 -1.54
N VAL A 105 1.08 5.74 -1.57
CA VAL A 105 -0.28 6.13 -1.94
C VAL A 105 -0.37 6.28 -3.46
N LEU A 106 -0.88 5.27 -4.16
CA LEU A 106 -0.91 5.20 -5.62
C LEU A 106 -1.89 6.20 -6.25
N GLU A 107 -2.96 6.56 -5.55
CA GLU A 107 -3.95 7.55 -6.00
C GLU A 107 -3.38 8.97 -6.00
N ALA A 108 -2.23 9.18 -5.34
CA ALA A 108 -1.57 10.47 -5.19
C ALA A 108 -0.26 10.53 -6.00
N GLU A 109 -0.36 10.40 -7.33
CA GLU A 109 0.76 10.72 -8.23
C GLU A 109 1.17 12.19 -8.05
N LEU A 110 2.47 12.43 -7.92
CA LEU A 110 3.06 13.74 -7.75
C LEU A 110 3.85 14.14 -8.99
N GLN A 111 3.79 15.43 -9.34
CA GLN A 111 4.66 16.07 -10.32
C GLN A 111 5.54 17.13 -9.64
N PRO A 112 6.45 16.73 -8.74
CA PRO A 112 7.26 17.67 -7.98
C PRO A 112 8.24 18.41 -8.89
N ASP A 113 8.45 19.69 -8.60
CA ASP A 113 9.50 20.46 -9.24
C ASP A 113 10.91 19.96 -8.85
N SER A 114 11.93 20.42 -9.57
CA SER A 114 13.31 19.96 -9.35
C SER A 114 13.86 20.33 -7.97
N ILE A 115 13.45 21.45 -7.38
CA ILE A 115 13.88 21.90 -6.04
C ILE A 115 13.27 20.99 -4.99
N THR A 116 11.98 20.69 -5.12
CA THR A 116 11.24 19.77 -4.25
C THR A 116 11.88 18.38 -4.27
N LEU A 117 12.28 17.88 -5.44
CA LEU A 117 12.97 16.60 -5.57
C LEU A 117 14.36 16.61 -4.90
N VAL A 118 15.13 17.67 -5.07
CA VAL A 118 16.44 17.81 -4.41
C VAL A 118 16.29 17.87 -2.89
N LYS A 119 15.30 18.62 -2.38
CA LYS A 119 14.97 18.65 -0.94
C LYS A 119 14.55 17.28 -0.41
N ALA A 120 13.87 16.48 -1.23
CA ALA A 120 13.50 15.11 -0.92
C ALA A 120 14.66 14.09 -1.08
N GLY A 121 15.88 14.56 -1.34
CA GLY A 121 17.10 13.73 -1.41
C GLY A 121 17.40 13.12 -2.78
N PHE A 122 16.63 13.46 -3.82
CA PHE A 122 16.87 12.95 -5.17
C PHE A 122 17.93 13.78 -5.90
N ALA A 123 18.72 13.09 -6.72
CA ALA A 123 19.72 13.70 -7.59
C ALA A 123 19.44 13.37 -9.06
N LYS A 124 19.70 14.33 -9.93
CA LYS A 124 19.57 14.12 -11.38
C LYS A 124 20.86 13.49 -11.91
N LYS A 125 20.80 12.24 -12.36
CA LYS A 125 21.94 11.53 -12.93
C LYS A 125 21.91 11.57 -14.46
N LYS A 126 23.00 12.05 -15.07
CA LYS A 126 23.24 11.96 -16.52
C LYS A 126 23.59 10.53 -16.92
N TYR A 127 23.12 10.12 -18.08
CA TYR A 127 23.52 8.85 -18.70
C TYR A 127 23.58 9.04 -20.22
N TYR A 128 24.33 8.15 -20.88
CA TYR A 128 24.54 8.19 -22.32
C TYR A 128 24.10 6.86 -22.90
N PHE A 129 23.42 6.89 -24.05
CA PHE A 129 23.16 5.69 -24.84
C PHE A 129 23.66 5.91 -26.25
N TYR A 130 24.22 4.88 -26.85
CA TYR A 130 24.71 4.93 -28.22
C TYR A 130 23.53 4.71 -29.17
N ASP A 131 23.26 5.68 -30.02
CA ASP A 131 22.25 5.58 -31.06
C ASP A 131 22.90 5.09 -32.35
N ALA A 132 22.99 3.77 -32.48
CA ALA A 132 23.58 3.11 -33.64
C ALA A 132 22.70 3.20 -34.91
N GLY A 133 21.42 3.56 -34.77
CA GLY A 133 20.43 3.45 -35.84
C GLY A 133 20.20 4.74 -36.63
N VAL A 134 20.48 5.91 -36.05
CA VAL A 134 20.21 7.21 -36.70
C VAL A 134 21.46 8.09 -36.73
N THR A 135 22.07 8.33 -35.57
CA THR A 135 23.12 9.37 -35.47
C THR A 135 24.54 8.82 -35.34
N CYS A 136 24.72 7.53 -35.05
CA CYS A 136 25.99 6.89 -34.70
C CYS A 136 26.75 7.66 -33.60
N LYS A 137 26.01 8.24 -32.64
CA LYS A 137 26.54 9.09 -31.57
C LYS A 137 25.96 8.71 -30.22
N TYR A 138 26.68 9.09 -29.17
CA TYR A 138 26.17 9.02 -27.80
C TYR A 138 25.21 10.16 -27.53
N ILE A 139 23.96 9.83 -27.20
CA ILE A 139 22.93 10.79 -26.83
C ILE A 139 22.88 10.88 -25.30
N GLN A 140 23.07 12.09 -24.78
CA GLN A 140 22.94 12.36 -23.35
C GLN A 140 21.47 12.45 -22.95
N LYS A 141 21.10 11.71 -21.90
CA LYS A 141 19.82 11.83 -21.20
C LYS A 141 20.06 12.01 -19.70
N SER A 142 18.98 12.31 -18.98
CA SER A 142 19.01 12.47 -17.53
C SER A 142 17.80 11.83 -16.87
N LYS A 143 17.97 11.27 -15.67
CA LYS A 143 16.88 10.73 -14.87
C LYS A 143 17.10 11.02 -13.38
N TRP A 144 16.02 11.06 -12.62
CA TRP A 144 16.08 11.16 -11.15
C TRP A 144 16.52 9.85 -10.52
N LYS A 145 17.35 9.93 -9.48
CA LYS A 145 17.86 8.78 -8.71
C LYS A 145 17.99 9.12 -7.23
#